data_AF-A0A816EV90-F1
#
_entry.id   AF-A0A816EV90-F1
#
_cell.length_a   1.000
_cell.length_b   1.000
_cell.length_c   1.000
_cell.angle_alpha   90.00
_cell.angle_beta   90.00
_cell.angle_gamma   90.00
#
_symmetry.space_group_name_H-M   'P 1'
#
loop_
_entity.id
_entity.type
_entity.pdbx_description
1 polymer ?
#
loop_
_entity_poly.entity_id
_entity_poly.type
_entity_poly.pdbx_seq_one_letter_code
_entity_poly.pdbx_strand_id
1 'polypeptide(L)'
;MSIENKSTLKIMALGRQFELGMLYVYRTDKLIPNILLWGSHITPNTINCRSLSMQKCTIHKKDTFKEKGDLLGCRCGWANNLSD
;
A
#
# COMPACT_ATOMS: atom_id res chain seq x y z
N MET A 1 0.05 -4.40 22.12
CA MET A 1 -0.07 -3.16 21.32
C MET A 1 1.34 -2.76 20.94
N SER A 2 1.75 -2.97 19.69
CA SER A 2 3.09 -2.61 19.22
C SER A 2 3.11 -1.13 18.86
N ILE A 3 4.16 -0.44 19.29
CA ILE A 3 4.37 0.99 19.05
C ILE A 3 4.52 1.21 17.54
N GLU A 4 3.46 1.67 16.89
CA GLU A 4 3.55 2.24 15.54
C GLU A 4 4.08 3.67 15.67
N ASN A 5 5.25 3.92 15.10
CA ASN A 5 5.76 5.27 14.90
C ASN A 5 4.70 6.08 14.13
N LYS A 6 4.23 7.20 14.70
CA LYS A 6 3.19 8.08 14.12
C LYS A 6 3.48 8.60 12.71
N SER A 7 4.70 8.42 12.20
CA SER A 7 5.17 8.86 10.89
C SER A 7 5.06 7.81 9.78
N THR A 8 4.67 6.57 10.09
CA THR A 8 4.56 5.50 9.08
C THR A 8 3.12 5.31 8.63
N LEU A 9 2.88 5.44 7.33
CA LEU A 9 1.59 5.16 6.70
C LEU A 9 1.62 3.79 6.03
N LYS A 10 0.61 2.96 6.30
CA LYS A 10 0.36 1.71 5.58
C LYS A 10 -0.75 1.93 4.58
N ILE A 11 -0.51 1.62 3.31
CA ILE A 11 -1.46 1.80 2.20
C ILE A 11 -1.60 0.51 1.39
N MET A 12 -2.74 0.34 0.72
CA MET A 12 -2.99 -0.80 -0.17
C MET A 12 -2.50 -0.48 -1.59
N ALA A 13 -1.73 -1.39 -2.18
CA ALA A 13 -1.17 -1.18 -3.51
C ALA A 13 -2.23 -1.09 -4.62
N LEU A 14 -3.36 -1.82 -4.47
CA LEU A 14 -4.50 -1.80 -5.40
C LEU A 14 -4.10 -2.01 -6.87
N GLY A 15 -3.13 -2.88 -7.12
CA GLY A 15 -2.62 -3.19 -8.47
C GLY A 15 -1.58 -2.22 -9.02
N ARG A 16 -1.25 -1.15 -8.30
CA ARG A 16 -0.16 -0.24 -8.69
C ARG A 16 1.20 -0.91 -8.48
N GLN A 17 2.11 -0.64 -9.39
CA GLN A 17 3.50 -1.10 -9.30
C GLN A 17 4.25 -0.21 -8.30
N PHE A 18 4.81 -0.81 -7.25
CA PHE A 18 5.67 -0.14 -6.30
C PHE A 18 7.05 -0.78 -6.32
N GLU A 19 8.08 0.05 -6.32
CA GLU A 19 9.45 -0.35 -6.07
C GLU A 19 9.93 0.29 -4.78
N LEU A 20 10.92 -0.35 -4.18
CA LEU A 20 11.45 0.06 -2.89
C LEU A 20 12.24 1.37 -3.04
N GLY A 21 11.96 2.34 -2.17
CA GLY A 21 12.57 3.67 -2.24
C GLY A 21 11.84 4.64 -3.17
N MET A 22 10.75 4.26 -3.83
CA MET A 22 9.89 5.18 -4.58
C MET A 22 9.28 6.26 -3.69
N LEU A 23 9.15 7.47 -4.24
CA LEU A 23 8.41 8.55 -3.61
C LEU A 23 6.91 8.45 -3.92
N TYR A 24 6.09 8.63 -2.88
CA TYR A 24 4.64 8.54 -2.97
C TYR A 24 3.99 9.82 -2.40
N VAL A 25 3.12 10.44 -3.20
CA VAL A 25 2.35 11.62 -2.83
C VAL A 25 0.98 11.18 -2.33
N TYR A 26 0.81 11.14 -1.01
CA TYR A 26 -0.38 10.57 -0.37
C TYR A 26 -1.69 11.32 -0.69
N ARG A 27 -1.63 12.64 -0.88
CA ARG A 27 -2.83 13.47 -1.09
C ARG A 27 -3.49 13.18 -2.44
N THR A 28 -2.69 12.92 -3.45
CA THR A 28 -3.15 12.72 -4.83
C THR A 28 -3.10 11.26 -5.24
N ASP A 29 -2.75 10.35 -4.33
CA ASP A 29 -2.61 8.91 -4.59
C ASP A 29 -1.65 8.57 -5.75
N LYS A 30 -0.59 9.38 -5.94
CA LYS A 30 0.34 9.30 -7.09
C LYS A 30 1.75 8.86 -6.69
N LEU A 31 2.33 8.00 -7.53
CA LEU A 31 3.75 7.65 -7.48
C LEU A 31 4.54 8.66 -8.31
N ILE A 32 5.72 9.04 -7.83
CA ILE A 32 6.67 9.84 -8.61
C ILE A 32 7.62 8.86 -9.33
N PRO A 33 7.44 8.64 -10.64
CA PRO A 33 8.29 7.71 -11.37
C PRO A 33 9.72 8.23 -11.45
N ASN A 34 10.68 7.32 -11.63
CA ASN A 34 12.10 7.62 -11.87
C ASN A 34 12.83 8.36 -10.73
N ILE A 35 12.20 8.50 -9.56
CA ILE A 35 12.87 8.99 -8.35
C ILE A 35 12.86 7.89 -7.31
N LEU A 36 14.04 7.35 -7.03
CA LEU A 36 14.29 6.38 -5.98
C LEU A 36 15.20 7.04 -4.94
N LEU A 37 14.74 7.11 -3.69
CA LEU A 37 15.55 7.60 -2.56
C LEU A 37 16.77 6.71 -2.31
N TRP A 38 16.69 5.46 -2.75
CA TRP A 38 17.77 4.52 -2.65
C TRP A 38 18.50 4.54 -4.00
N GLY A 39 19.80 4.87 -3.97
CA GLY A 39 20.64 4.80 -5.16
C GLY A 39 20.75 3.36 -5.69
N SER A 40 21.34 3.18 -6.87
CA SER A 40 21.53 1.89 -7.57
C SER A 40 22.33 0.81 -6.81
N HIS A 41 22.67 1.05 -5.54
CA HIS A 41 23.53 0.22 -4.70
C HIS A 41 22.77 -0.69 -3.73
N ILE A 42 21.45 -0.84 -3.90
CA ILE A 42 20.65 -1.78 -3.13
C ILE A 42 20.94 -3.18 -3.65
N THR A 43 21.74 -3.93 -2.90
CA THR A 43 21.97 -5.33 -3.22
C THR A 43 20.86 -6.17 -2.57
N PRO A 44 20.43 -7.28 -3.18
CA PRO A 44 19.41 -8.17 -2.61
C PRO A 44 19.71 -8.57 -1.16
N ASN A 45 20.99 -8.65 -0.78
CA ASN A 45 21.44 -8.99 0.58
C ASN A 45 21.14 -7.92 1.64
N THR A 46 20.84 -6.68 1.23
CA THR A 46 20.44 -5.60 2.16
C THR A 46 18.94 -5.59 2.44
N ILE A 47 18.14 -6.30 1.63
CA ILE A 47 16.69 -6.33 1.77
C ILE A 47 16.32 -7.57 2.57
N ASN A 48 15.86 -7.35 3.81
CA ASN A 48 15.31 -8.43 4.62
C ASN A 48 13.88 -8.75 4.16
N CYS A 49 13.76 -9.71 3.24
CA CYS A 49 12.47 -10.23 2.78
C CYS A 49 12.05 -11.43 3.63
N ARG A 50 10.93 -11.31 4.35
CA ARG A 50 10.27 -12.46 4.99
C ARG A 50 9.17 -12.98 4.09
N SER A 51 9.18 -14.27 3.79
CA SER A 51 8.06 -14.91 3.10
C SER A 51 6.82 -14.91 3.99
N LEU A 52 5.72 -14.41 3.45
CA LEU A 52 4.39 -14.50 4.04
C LEU A 52 3.54 -15.30 3.08
N SER A 53 3.24 -16.55 3.43
CA SER A 53 2.29 -17.37 2.69
C SER A 53 0.96 -17.35 3.42
N MET A 54 -0.02 -16.65 2.86
CA MET A 54 -1.39 -16.66 3.33
C MET A 54 -2.31 -16.80 2.11
N GLN A 55 -3.03 -17.92 2.05
CA GLN A 55 -4.04 -18.16 1.02
C GLN A 55 -5.41 -18.15 1.70
N LYS A 56 -6.29 -17.26 1.26
CA LYS A 56 -7.68 -17.18 1.72
C LYS A 56 -8.56 -16.80 0.54
N CYS A 57 -9.59 -17.59 0.27
CA CYS A 57 -10.61 -17.30 -0.73
C CYS A 57 -11.96 -17.11 -0.02
N THR A 58 -12.69 -16.06 -0.37
CA THR A 58 -14.01 -15.74 0.20
C THR A 58 -14.95 -15.23 -0.88
N ILE A 59 -16.20 -15.68 -0.86
CA ILE A 59 -17.23 -15.28 -1.81
C ILE A 59 -18.13 -14.22 -1.17
N HIS A 60 -18.39 -13.13 -1.88
CA HIS A 60 -19.24 -12.02 -1.42
C HIS A 60 -20.38 -11.78 -2.41
N LYS A 61 -21.56 -11.49 -1.89
CA LYS A 61 -22.80 -11.33 -2.70
C LYS A 61 -23.15 -9.87 -3.01
N LYS A 62 -22.48 -8.93 -2.35
CA LYS A 62 -22.82 -7.51 -2.41
C LYS A 62 -21.60 -6.73 -2.90
N ASP A 63 -21.86 -5.66 -3.64
CA ASP A 63 -20.84 -4.77 -4.22
C ASP A 63 -21.01 -3.33 -3.71
N THR A 64 -21.35 -3.18 -2.42
CA THR A 64 -21.39 -1.84 -1.82
C THR A 64 -19.96 -1.32 -1.63
N PHE A 65 -19.77 0.00 -1.75
CA PHE A 65 -18.46 0.63 -1.57
C PHE A 65 -17.81 0.25 -0.23
N LYS A 66 -18.62 0.23 0.84
CA LYS A 66 -18.18 -0.15 2.19
C LYS A 66 -17.65 -1.58 2.24
N GLU A 67 -18.43 -2.55 1.76
CA GLU A 67 -18.03 -3.95 1.80
C GLU A 67 -16.82 -4.20 0.90
N LYS A 68 -16.77 -3.61 -0.30
CA LYS A 68 -15.60 -3.70 -1.18
C LYS A 68 -14.35 -3.08 -0.56
N GLY A 69 -14.50 -1.94 0.10
CA GLY A 69 -13.44 -1.28 0.85
C GLY A 69 -12.90 -2.19 1.97
N ASP A 70 -13.78 -2.76 2.77
CA ASP A 70 -13.39 -3.68 3.85
C ASP A 70 -12.64 -4.92 3.31
N LEU A 71 -13.08 -5.46 2.16
CA LEU A 71 -12.42 -6.61 1.51
C LEU A 71 -11.02 -6.29 1.00
N LEU A 72 -10.85 -5.10 0.42
CA LEU A 72 -9.56 -4.62 -0.08
C LEU A 72 -8.70 -4.01 1.02
N GLY A 73 -9.13 -4.03 2.29
CA GLY A 73 -8.44 -3.35 3.38
C GLY A 73 -8.42 -1.82 3.26
N CYS A 74 -9.25 -1.27 2.39
CA CYS A 74 -9.43 0.16 2.17
C CYS A 74 -10.51 0.70 3.10
N ARG A 75 -10.11 1.12 4.31
CA ARG A 75 -11.02 1.86 5.18
C ARG A 75 -11.33 3.23 4.55
N CYS A 76 -12.59 3.64 4.62
CA CYS A 76 -13.17 4.82 4.00
C CYS A 76 -12.46 6.18 4.24
N GLY A 77 -11.47 6.25 5.14
CA GLY A 77 -10.62 7.44 5.30
C GLY A 77 -9.68 7.73 4.11
N TRP A 78 -9.39 6.73 3.26
CA TRP A 78 -8.58 6.94 2.05
C TRP A 78 -9.39 7.43 0.84
N ALA A 79 -10.65 7.03 0.75
CA ALA A 79 -11.54 7.35 -0.37
C ALA A 79 -11.89 8.84 -0.48
N ASN A 80 -11.86 9.56 0.65
CA ASN A 80 -12.27 10.96 0.72
C ASN A 80 -11.22 11.94 0.15
N ASN A 81 -9.99 11.49 -0.15
CA ASN A 81 -8.95 12.32 -0.77
C ASN A 81 -8.85 12.13 -2.29
N LEU A 82 -9.72 11.32 -2.89
CA LEU A 82 -9.81 11.10 -4.35
C LEU A 82 -10.91 11.93 -5.01
N SER A 83 -11.50 12.88 -4.29
CA SER A 83 -12.50 13.83 -4.80
C SER A 83 -11.95 15.24 -4.69
N ASP A 84 -11.13 15.61 -5.66
CA ASP A 84 -10.89 16.99 -6.13
C ASP A 84 -10.49 16.91 -7.62
#